data_AF-A0A9C8WSE1-F1
#
_entry.id   AF-A0A9C8WSE1-F1
#
_cell.length_a   1.000
_cell.length_b   1.000
_cell.length_c   1.000
_cell.angle_alpha   90.00
_cell.angle_beta   90.00
_cell.angle_gamma   90.00
#
_symmetry.space_group_name_H-M   'P 1'
#
loop_
_entity.id
_entity.type
_entity.pdbx_description
1 polymer ?
#
loop_
_entity_poly.entity_id
_entity_poly.type
_entity_poly.pdbx_seq_one_letter_code
_entity_poly.pdbx_strand_id
1 'polypeptide(L)'
;MVFSSYLFLFYFLPVALLVYYLTPRPGKHFLLTIVSYVFYGWSNPAFVVLLLFSTLVDYCCGLVIAGIPPWSGKSEPLLEPAGSRST
;
A
#
# COMPACT_ATOMS: atom_id res chain seq x y z
N MET A 1 0.65 -18.45 3.98
CA MET A 1 0.04 -19.53 4.80
C MET A 1 -0.95 -20.27 3.94
N VAL A 2 -1.18 -21.57 4.14
CA VAL A 2 -2.29 -22.27 3.46
C VAL A 2 -3.60 -21.89 4.16
N PHE A 3 -4.58 -21.41 3.39
CA PHE A 3 -5.88 -20.90 3.86
C PHE A 3 -6.66 -21.90 4.75
N SER A 4 -6.35 -23.20 4.60
CA SER A 4 -6.96 -24.30 5.35
C SER A 4 -6.34 -24.55 6.74
N SER A 5 -5.38 -23.75 7.18
CA SER A 5 -4.65 -23.99 8.43
C SER A 5 -5.35 -23.35 9.63
N TYR A 6 -5.54 -24.11 10.72
CA TYR A 6 -6.07 -23.60 12.00
C TYR A 6 -5.29 -22.40 12.55
N LEU A 7 -4.00 -22.29 12.24
CA LEU A 7 -3.17 -21.12 12.59
C LEU A 7 -3.66 -19.82 11.93
N PHE A 8 -4.27 -19.86 10.75
CA PHE A 8 -4.83 -18.65 10.14
C PHE A 8 -6.03 -18.13 10.96
N LEU A 9 -6.93 -19.03 11.33
CA LEU A 9 -8.19 -18.65 11.97
C LEU A 9 -7.99 -18.27 13.44
N PHE A 10 -7.09 -18.94 14.16
CA PHE A 10 -6.87 -18.71 15.59
C PHE A 10 -5.70 -17.79 15.93
N TYR A 11 -4.72 -17.59 15.04
CA TYR A 11 -3.60 -16.68 15.28
C TYR A 11 -3.67 -15.45 14.38
N PHE A 12 -3.73 -15.64 13.06
CA PHE A 12 -3.67 -14.50 12.13
C PHE A 12 -4.89 -13.58 12.24
N LEU A 13 -6.11 -14.14 12.26
CA LEU A 13 -7.35 -13.37 12.35
C LEU A 13 -7.43 -12.50 13.62
N PRO A 14 -7.26 -13.03 14.86
CA PRO A 14 -7.35 -12.20 16.05
C PRO A 14 -6.21 -11.19 16.16
N VAL A 15 -4.98 -11.55 15.75
CA VAL A 15 -3.85 -10.61 15.73
C VAL A 15 -4.12 -9.47 14.75
N ALA A 16 -4.58 -9.77 13.52
CA ALA A 16 -4.92 -8.76 12.53
C ALA A 16 -6.03 -7.82 13.02
N LEU A 17 -7.06 -8.36 13.67
CA LEU A 17 -8.16 -7.57 14.23
C LEU A 17 -7.71 -6.68 15.39
N LEU A 18 -6.88 -7.21 16.29
CA LEU A 18 -6.36 -6.50 17.45
C LEU A 18 -5.45 -5.35 17.02
N VAL A 19 -4.57 -5.61 16.05
CA VAL A 19 -3.69 -4.59 15.45
C VAL A 19 -4.51 -3.52 14.70
N TYR A 20 -5.56 -3.93 13.97
CA TYR A 20 -6.49 -3.01 13.33
C TYR A 20 -7.22 -2.10 14.33
N TYR A 21 -7.66 -2.64 15.47
CA TYR A 21 -8.39 -1.88 16.49
C TYR A 21 -7.49 -0.93 17.29
N LEU A 22 -6.22 -1.30 17.51
CA LEU A 22 -5.24 -0.49 18.24
C LEU A 22 -4.75 0.74 17.45
N THR A 23 -4.92 0.76 16.14
CA THR A 23 -4.24 1.75 15.30
C THR A 23 -5.10 2.98 15.00
N PRO A 24 -4.64 4.19 15.37
CA PRO A 24 -5.36 5.43 15.09
C PRO A 24 -5.38 5.77 13.59
N ARG A 25 -6.38 6.57 13.19
CA ARG A 25 -6.83 6.82 11.81
C ARG A 25 -5.75 7.04 10.72
N PRO A 26 -4.60 7.70 10.93
CA PRO A 26 -3.62 7.90 9.86
C PRO A 26 -2.75 6.66 9.54
N GLY A 27 -2.64 5.68 10.46
CA GLY A 27 -1.74 4.52 10.30
C GLY A 27 -2.33 3.34 9.54
N LYS A 28 -3.62 3.39 9.18
CA LYS A 28 -4.36 2.23 8.64
C LYS A 28 -3.79 1.72 7.31
N HIS A 29 -3.35 2.60 6.42
CA HIS A 29 -2.76 2.20 5.14
C HIS A 29 -1.46 1.41 5.34
N PHE A 30 -0.57 1.89 6.21
CA PHE A 30 0.67 1.21 6.52
C PHE A 30 0.43 -0.15 7.19
N LEU A 31 -0.59 -0.21 8.05
CA LEU A 31 -1.00 -1.43 8.73
C LEU A 31 -1.59 -2.46 7.77
N LEU A 32 -2.40 -2.04 6.79
CA LEU A 32 -2.87 -2.93 5.72
C LEU A 32 -1.69 -3.55 4.96
N THR A 33 -0.64 -2.77 4.69
CA THR A 33 0.57 -3.26 4.03
C THR A 33 1.29 -4.30 4.88
N ILE A 34 1.49 -4.01 6.18
CA ILE A 34 2.15 -4.93 7.12
C ILE A 34 1.34 -6.22 7.29
N VAL A 35 0.03 -6.13 7.48
CA VAL A 35 -0.85 -7.31 7.65
C VAL A 35 -0.81 -8.18 6.39
N SER A 36 -0.86 -7.56 5.20
CA SER A 36 -0.73 -8.28 3.93
C SER A 36 0.62 -8.98 3.83
N TYR A 37 1.69 -8.32 4.28
CA TYR A 37 3.03 -8.90 4.34
C TYR A 37 3.14 -10.12 5.24
N VAL A 38 2.63 -10.00 6.46
CA VAL A 38 2.67 -11.08 7.46
C VAL A 38 1.87 -12.29 6.95
N PHE A 39 0.74 -12.05 6.29
CA PHE A 39 -0.07 -13.11 5.68
C PHE A 39 0.70 -13.87 4.58
N TYR A 40 1.35 -13.13 3.67
CA TYR A 40 2.10 -13.70 2.55
C TYR A 40 3.40 -14.38 3.00
N GLY A 41 4.11 -13.82 3.99
CA GLY A 41 5.44 -14.29 4.40
C GLY A 41 5.47 -15.59 5.17
N TRP A 42 4.39 -15.90 5.87
CA TRP A 42 4.38 -17.03 6.81
C TRP A 42 4.35 -18.42 6.15
N SER A 43 4.01 -18.55 4.86
CA SER A 43 4.22 -19.84 4.16
C SER A 43 5.60 -19.96 3.54
N ASN A 44 6.11 -18.86 2.99
CA ASN A 44 7.30 -18.85 2.16
C ASN A 44 7.88 -17.43 2.19
N PRO A 45 8.95 -17.18 2.97
CA PRO A 45 9.51 -15.83 3.13
C PRO A 45 10.01 -15.24 1.80
N ALA A 46 10.30 -16.08 0.80
CA ALA A 46 10.64 -15.66 -0.56
C ALA A 46 9.55 -14.81 -1.24
N PHE A 47 8.26 -15.08 -1.00
CA PHE A 47 7.17 -14.28 -1.60
C PHE A 47 7.09 -12.88 -1.01
N VAL A 48 7.39 -12.74 0.28
CA VAL A 48 7.51 -11.43 0.94
C VAL A 48 8.66 -10.65 0.32
N VAL A 49 9.82 -11.27 0.14
CA VAL A 49 10.96 -10.59 -0.50
C VAL A 49 10.64 -10.18 -1.94
N LEU A 50 9.94 -11.02 -2.71
CA LEU A 50 9.50 -10.70 -4.06
C LEU A 50 8.49 -9.54 -4.10
N LEU A 51 7.50 -9.53 -3.20
CA LEU A 51 6.56 -8.41 -3.06
C LEU A 51 7.30 -7.11 -2.68
N LEU A 52 8.37 -7.20 -1.88
CA LEU A 52 9.11 -6.02 -1.39
C LEU A 52 9.89 -5.43 -2.54
N PHE A 53 10.60 -6.32 -3.21
CA PHE A 53 11.38 -5.99 -4.38
C PHE A 53 10.49 -5.38 -5.46
N SER A 54 9.34 -6.00 -5.77
CA SER A 54 8.40 -5.47 -6.76
C SER A 54 7.89 -4.09 -6.37
N THR A 55 7.47 -3.89 -5.11
CA THR A 55 6.96 -2.60 -4.63
C THR A 55 8.04 -1.52 -4.68
N LEU A 56 9.28 -1.87 -4.35
CA LEU A 56 10.42 -0.95 -4.33
C LEU A 56 10.85 -0.58 -5.75
N VAL A 57 10.82 -1.54 -6.68
CA VAL A 57 11.04 -1.29 -8.12
C VAL A 57 9.92 -0.41 -8.68
N ASP A 58 8.65 -0.71 -8.40
CA ASP A 58 7.51 0.12 -8.84
C ASP A 58 7.62 1.55 -8.30
N TYR A 59 7.99 1.69 -7.02
CA TYR A 59 8.19 2.98 -6.37
C TYR A 59 9.37 3.76 -6.98
N CYS A 60 10.49 3.10 -7.24
CA CYS A 60 11.64 3.72 -7.91
C CYS A 60 11.29 4.16 -9.33
N CYS A 61 10.61 3.30 -10.10
CA CYS A 61 10.13 3.63 -11.44
C CYS A 61 9.15 4.81 -11.40
N GLY A 62 8.20 4.81 -10.47
CA GLY A 62 7.27 5.91 -10.24
C GLY A 62 7.99 7.22 -9.87
N LEU A 63 9.04 7.16 -9.06
CA LEU A 63 9.85 8.32 -8.69
C LEU A 63 10.64 8.87 -9.89
N VAL A 64 11.21 7.99 -10.71
CA VAL A 64 11.95 8.35 -11.93
C VAL A 64 11.01 8.98 -12.97
N ILE A 65 9.80 8.44 -13.13
CA ILE A 65 8.78 8.98 -14.04
C ILE A 65 8.21 10.30 -13.51
N ALA A 66 7.93 10.38 -12.22
CA ALA A 66 7.39 11.60 -11.61
C ALA A 66 8.39 12.75 -11.64
N GLY A 67 9.70 12.48 -11.54
CA GLY A 67 10.77 13.50 -11.57
C GLY A 67 10.65 14.57 -10.47
N ILE A 68 9.72 14.41 -9.54
CA ILE A 68 9.25 15.41 -8.58
C ILE A 68 9.16 14.72 -7.21
N PRO A 69 9.78 15.24 -6.14
CA PRO A 69 9.78 14.59 -4.83
C PRO A 69 8.37 14.50 -4.23
N PRO A 70 8.07 13.49 -3.38
CA PRO A 70 6.72 13.15 -2.90
C PRO A 70 6.05 14.22 -2.01
N TRP A 71 6.75 15.32 -1.70
CA TRP A 71 6.22 16.50 -1.01
C TRP A 71 6.01 17.70 -1.94
N SER A 72 6.17 17.55 -3.26
CA SER A 72 5.81 18.64 -4.17
C SER A 72 4.31 18.61 -4.39
N GLY A 73 3.59 19.38 -3.57
CA GLY A 73 2.19 19.72 -3.76
C GLY A 73 1.95 20.59 -5.00
N LYS A 74 2.43 20.15 -6.17
CA LYS A 74 1.98 20.70 -7.43
C LYS A 74 0.64 20.05 -7.75
N SER A 75 -0.40 20.69 -7.23
CA SER A 75 -1.73 20.69 -7.82
C SER A 75 -1.55 20.87 -9.33
N GLU A 76 -1.78 19.81 -10.08
CA GLU A 76 -1.95 19.92 -11.52
C GLU A 76 -2.99 21.03 -11.75
N PRO A 77 -2.68 22.11 -12.47
CA PRO A 77 -3.68 23.10 -12.82
C PRO A 77 -4.68 22.36 -13.72
N LEU A 78 -5.80 21.99 -13.09
CA LEU A 78 -6.99 21.46 -13.72
C LEU A 78 -7.28 22.34 -14.93
N LEU A 79 -7.11 21.72 -16.11
CA LEU A 79 -7.74 22.03 -17.39
C LEU A 79 -8.37 23.41 -17.38
N GLU A 80 -7.66 24.39 -17.95
CA GLU A 80 -8.23 25.69 -18.27
C GLU A 80 -9.64 25.47 -18.84
N PRO A 81 -10.69 26.01 -18.22
CA PRO A 81 -12.05 25.78 -18.67
C PRO A 81 -12.15 26.31 -20.09
N ALA A 82 -12.29 25.40 -21.07
CA ALA A 82 -12.67 25.73 -22.43
C ALA A 82 -14.08 26.30 -22.40
N GLY A 83 -14.17 27.58 -22.05
CA GLY A 83 -15.39 28.33 -21.89
C GLY A 83 -15.06 29.81 -22.00
N SER A 84 -15.50 30.41 -23.11
CA SER A 84 -15.48 31.84 -23.42
C SER A 84 -14.25 32.37 -24.15
N ARG A 85 -14.34 32.42 -25.49
CA ARG A 85 -14.39 33.69 -26.26
C ARG A 85 -14.33 33.45 -27.77
N SER A 86 -15.49 33.40 -28.41
CA SER A 86 -15.68 33.90 -29.79
C SER A 86 -17.16 34.13 -30.06
N THR A 87 -17.66 35.27 -29.60
CA THR A 87 -18.79 36.00 -30.22
C THR A 87 -18.31 37.43 -30.38
#